data_AF-A0A850DIA2-F1
#
_entry.id   AF-A0A850DIA2-F1
#
_cell.length_a   1.000
_cell.length_b   1.000
_cell.length_c   1.000
_cell.angle_alpha   90.00
_cell.angle_beta   90.00
_cell.angle_gamma   90.00
#
_symmetry.space_group_name_H-M   'P 1'
#
loop_
_entity.id
_entity.type
_entity.pdbx_description
1 polymer ?
#
loop_
_entity_poly.entity_id
_entity_poly.type
_entity_poly.pdbx_seq_one_letter_code
_entity_poly.pdbx_strand_id
1 'polypeptide(L)'
;MTDTSGPVDLEELRHLVAGVLELPAAEVADHADLADELDLDSLAALELATRLQDRYRVAIPDSEIAAFGSLARVRELLDRLLGGASQAADVAPAPGRAR
;
A
#
# COMPACT_ATOMS: atom_id res chain seq x y z
N MET A 1 23.93 -2.39 3.59
CA MET A 1 23.01 -3.17 2.74
C MET A 1 21.65 -2.54 2.94
N THR A 2 21.40 -1.44 2.22
CA THR A 2 20.15 -0.65 2.25
C THR A 2 20.10 0.04 0.89
N ASP A 3 19.49 -0.61 -0.10
CA ASP A 3 19.23 0.04 -1.38
C ASP A 3 17.98 0.92 -1.22
N THR A 4 18.17 2.06 -0.57
CA THR A 4 17.15 3.10 -0.39
C THR A 4 17.15 3.97 -1.65
N SER A 5 16.26 3.67 -2.60
CA SER A 5 15.94 4.60 -3.70
C SER A 5 14.43 4.86 -3.84
N GLY A 6 13.70 4.83 -2.71
CA GLY A 6 12.32 5.30 -2.58
C GLY A 6 12.02 5.69 -1.12
N PRO A 7 10.93 6.46 -0.86
CA PRO A 7 10.52 6.83 0.50
C PRO A 7 10.03 5.63 1.33
N VAL A 8 9.70 4.50 0.69
CA VAL A 8 9.21 3.28 1.33
C VAL A 8 10.28 2.20 1.29
N ASP A 9 10.63 1.68 2.47
CA ASP A 9 11.57 0.58 2.66
C ASP A 9 10.86 -0.78 2.49
N LEU A 10 11.41 -1.65 1.63
CA LEU A 10 10.82 -2.96 1.34
C LEU A 10 10.91 -3.93 2.52
N GLU A 11 12.00 -3.89 3.30
CA GLU A 11 12.15 -4.78 4.45
C GLU A 11 11.15 -4.39 5.55
N GLU A 12 10.98 -3.09 5.79
CA GLU A 12 9.93 -2.60 6.70
C GLU A 12 8.55 -3.06 6.26
N LEU A 13 8.21 -2.90 4.98
CA LEU A 13 6.92 -3.33 4.44
C LEU A 13 6.72 -4.83 4.62
N ARG A 14 7.76 -5.63 4.36
CA ARG A 14 7.75 -7.08 4.57
C ARG A 14 7.43 -7.44 6.01
N HIS A 15 8.05 -6.76 6.97
CA HIS A 15 7.79 -6.98 8.40
C HIS A 15 6.36 -6.60 8.79
N LEU A 16 5.79 -5.54 8.20
CA LEU A 16 4.40 -5.15 8.45
C LEU A 16 3.41 -6.21 7.94
N VAL A 17 3.63 -6.71 6.72
CA VAL A 17 2.81 -7.78 6.12
C VAL A 17 2.93 -9.06 6.93
N ALA A 18 4.16 -9.50 7.20
CA ALA A 18 4.45 -10.69 7.99
C ALA A 18 3.78 -10.63 9.38
N GLY A 19 3.81 -9.47 10.03
CA GLY A 19 3.19 -9.25 11.34
C GLY A 19 1.66 -9.12 11.31
N VAL A 20 1.03 -8.96 10.15
CA VAL A 20 -0.44 -9.05 10.00
C VAL A 20 -0.85 -10.48 9.73
N LEU A 21 -0.09 -11.19 8.89
CA LEU A 21 -0.35 -12.58 8.52
C LEU A 21 0.13 -13.59 9.57
N GLU A 22 0.81 -13.12 10.63
CA GLU A 22 1.43 -13.95 11.66
C GLU A 22 2.44 -14.97 11.08
N LEU A 23 3.07 -14.62 9.96
CA LEU A 23 4.06 -15.43 9.26
C LEU A 23 5.49 -14.90 9.50
N PRO A 24 6.52 -15.74 9.31
CA PRO A 24 7.89 -15.27 9.29
C PRO A 24 8.12 -14.32 8.11
N ALA A 25 8.84 -13.22 8.32
CA ALA A 25 9.19 -12.31 7.23
C ALA A 25 9.95 -13.01 6.09
N ALA A 26 10.72 -14.05 6.39
CA ALA A 26 11.42 -14.86 5.38
C ALA A 26 10.48 -15.59 4.40
N GLU A 27 9.20 -15.79 4.76
CA GLU A 27 8.20 -16.43 3.90
C GLU A 27 7.48 -15.41 2.99
N VAL A 28 7.61 -14.11 3.27
CA VAL A 28 7.00 -13.04 2.49
C VAL A 28 7.94 -12.63 1.36
N ALA A 29 7.78 -13.26 0.20
CA ALA A 29 8.54 -12.91 -1.00
C ALA A 29 8.01 -11.62 -1.66
N ASP A 30 8.90 -10.87 -2.32
CA ASP A 30 8.58 -9.56 -2.91
C ASP A 30 7.49 -9.60 -3.99
N HIS A 31 7.40 -10.73 -4.67
CA HIS A 31 6.52 -10.98 -5.80
C HIS A 31 5.40 -11.99 -5.47
N ALA A 32 5.36 -12.52 -4.25
CA ALA A 32 4.28 -13.41 -3.83
C ALA A 32 2.96 -12.63 -3.84
N ASP A 33 1.90 -13.27 -4.31
CA ASP A 33 0.56 -12.73 -4.20
C ASP A 33 0.10 -12.79 -2.74
N LEU A 34 -0.16 -11.63 -2.14
CA LEU A 34 -0.56 -11.56 -0.74
C LEU A 34 -1.89 -12.28 -0.52
N ALA A 35 -2.84 -12.17 -1.45
CA ALA A 35 -4.17 -12.77 -1.32
C ALA A 35 -4.15 -14.27 -1.68
N ASP A 36 -3.59 -14.61 -2.84
CA ASP A 36 -3.63 -15.98 -3.38
C ASP A 36 -2.56 -16.90 -2.76
N GLU A 37 -1.35 -16.40 -2.47
CA GLU A 37 -0.25 -17.23 -1.94
C GLU A 37 -0.09 -17.13 -0.43
N LEU A 38 -0.29 -15.93 0.14
CA LEU A 38 -0.11 -15.69 1.58
C LEU A 38 -1.42 -15.60 2.37
N ASP A 39 -2.56 -15.89 1.72
CA ASP A 39 -3.89 -15.95 2.34
C ASP A 39 -4.30 -14.64 3.05
N LEU A 40 -3.95 -13.50 2.47
CA LEU A 40 -4.35 -12.18 2.96
C LEU A 40 -5.86 -11.98 2.75
N ASP A 41 -6.62 -12.37 3.76
CA ASP A 41 -8.05 -12.17 3.84
C ASP A 41 -8.46 -10.68 3.87
N SER A 42 -9.72 -10.41 3.54
CA SER A 42 -10.32 -9.05 3.59
C SER A 42 -10.12 -8.31 4.93
N LEU A 43 -10.16 -9.03 6.06
CA LEU A 43 -9.93 -8.46 7.39
C LEU A 43 -8.44 -8.10 7.60
N ALA A 44 -7.55 -9.02 7.23
CA ALA A 44 -6.11 -8.82 7.28
C ALA A 44 -5.67 -7.68 6.34
N ALA A 45 -6.26 -7.60 5.14
CA ALA A 45 -6.03 -6.50 4.20
C ALA A 45 -6.40 -5.14 4.80
N LEU A 46 -7.55 -5.05 5.49
CA LEU A 46 -7.98 -3.82 6.16
C LEU A 46 -7.05 -3.44 7.33
N GLU A 47 -6.60 -4.42 8.10
CA GLU A 47 -5.64 -4.20 9.19
C GLU A 47 -4.29 -3.72 8.65
N LEU A 48 -3.77 -4.39 7.63
CA LEU A 48 -2.55 -3.99 6.93
C LEU A 48 -2.68 -2.55 6.40
N ALA A 49 -3.78 -2.23 5.71
CA ALA A 49 -4.04 -0.89 5.22
C ALA A 49 -4.05 0.14 6.35
N THR A 50 -4.69 -0.17 7.48
CA THR A 50 -4.73 0.70 8.66
C THR A 50 -3.32 0.97 9.20
N ARG A 51 -2.49 -0.07 9.34
CA ARG A 51 -1.09 0.06 9.78
C ARG A 51 -0.25 0.88 8.79
N LEU A 52 -0.42 0.67 7.49
CA LEU A 52 0.28 1.44 6.45
C LEU A 52 -0.11 2.92 6.46
N GLN A 53 -1.40 3.21 6.55
CA GLN A 53 -1.92 4.58 6.63
C GLN A 53 -1.38 5.32 7.85
N ASP A 54 -1.34 4.69 9.03
CA ASP A 54 -0.79 5.30 10.23
C ASP A 54 0.74 5.50 10.14
N ARG A 55 1.46 4.49 9.63
CA ARG A 55 2.93 4.48 9.51
C ARG A 55 3.46 5.51 8.52
N TYR A 56 2.82 5.63 7.35
CA TYR A 56 3.24 6.51 6.27
C TYR A 56 2.41 7.79 6.17
N ARG A 57 1.39 7.96 7.03
CA ARG A 57 0.47 9.10 7.04
C ARG A 57 -0.20 9.34 5.68
N VAL A 58 -0.60 8.26 5.03
CA VAL A 58 -1.31 8.25 3.75
C VAL A 58 -2.76 7.81 3.93
N ALA A 59 -3.60 8.07 2.92
CA ALA A 59 -4.94 7.50 2.82
C ALA A 59 -4.96 6.48 1.68
N ILE A 60 -5.34 5.24 1.98
CA ILE A 60 -5.45 4.15 1.00
C ILE A 60 -6.94 3.91 0.75
N PRO A 61 -7.45 4.11 -0.48
CA PRO A 61 -8.85 3.88 -0.79
C PRO A 61 -9.19 2.38 -0.77
N ASP A 62 -10.43 2.03 -0.42
CA ASP A 62 -10.89 0.64 -0.29
C ASP A 62 -10.65 -0.20 -1.55
N SER A 63 -10.74 0.42 -2.74
CA SER A 63 -10.47 -0.24 -4.02
C SER A 63 -9.01 -0.71 -4.16
N GLU A 64 -8.07 0.02 -3.56
CA GLU A 64 -6.65 -0.35 -3.55
C GLU A 64 -6.38 -1.40 -2.46
N ILE A 65 -7.08 -1.33 -1.32
CA ILE A 65 -7.01 -2.35 -0.25
C ILE A 65 -7.44 -3.71 -0.79
N ALA A 66 -8.54 -3.76 -1.52
CA ALA A 66 -9.03 -4.99 -2.17
C ALA A 66 -8.11 -5.49 -3.30
N ALA A 67 -7.16 -4.66 -3.74
CA ALA A 67 -6.22 -4.97 -4.82
C ALA A 67 -4.76 -5.04 -4.32
N PHE A 68 -4.56 -5.31 -3.02
CA PHE A 68 -3.26 -5.65 -2.45
C PHE A 68 -2.78 -6.97 -3.08
N GLY A 69 -2.10 -6.84 -4.22
CA GLY A 69 -1.48 -7.93 -4.95
C GLY A 69 -0.21 -8.38 -4.24
N SER A 70 0.97 -7.95 -4.69
CA SER A 70 2.25 -8.33 -4.08
C SER A 70 2.87 -7.22 -3.23
N LEU A 71 3.91 -7.56 -2.44
CA LEU A 71 4.69 -6.60 -1.66
C LEU A 71 5.23 -5.45 -2.53
N ALA A 72 5.74 -5.77 -3.73
CA ALA A 72 6.21 -4.78 -4.70
C ALA A 72 5.08 -3.81 -5.11
N ARG A 73 3.87 -4.33 -5.34
CA ARG A 73 2.71 -3.52 -5.74
C ARG A 73 2.24 -2.59 -4.61
N VAL A 74 2.26 -3.09 -3.38
CA VAL A 74 1.95 -2.25 -2.19
C VAL A 74 2.99 -1.15 -2.03
N ARG A 75 4.28 -1.44 -2.22
CA ARG A 75 5.32 -0.40 -2.23
C ARG A 75 5.08 0.65 -3.31
N GLU A 76 4.81 0.23 -4.55
CA GLU A 76 4.52 1.15 -5.64
C GLU A 76 3.31 2.05 -5.33
N LEU A 77 2.25 1.48 -4.73
CA LEU A 77 1.10 2.24 -4.27
C LEU A 77 1.51 3.32 -3.25
N LEU A 78 2.29 2.95 -2.24
CA LEU A 78 2.75 3.89 -1.21
C LEU A 78 3.68 4.96 -1.77
N ASP A 79 4.61 4.59 -2.65
CA ASP A 79 5.49 5.55 -3.35
C ASP A 79 4.67 6.55 -4.17
N ARG A 80 3.60 6.11 -4.85
CA ARG A 80 2.67 6.99 -5.57
C ARG A 80 1.89 7.90 -4.63
N LEU A 81 1.45 7.42 -3.47
CA LEU A 81 0.70 8.24 -2.51
C LEU A 81 1.61 9.29 -1.86
N LEU A 82 2.86 8.93 -1.54
CA LEU A 82 3.86 9.81 -0.94
C LEU A 82 4.43 10.82 -1.95
N GLY A 83 4.62 10.41 -3.21
CA GLY A 83 5.01 11.31 -4.31
C GLY A 83 3.83 12.09 -4.92
N GLY A 84 2.61 11.60 -4.74
CA GLY A 84 1.36 12.11 -5.32
C GLY A 84 0.71 13.27 -4.56
N ALA A 85 1.26 13.67 -3.41
CA ALA A 85 0.88 14.93 -2.75
C ALA A 85 1.07 16.16 -3.67
N SER A 86 1.79 16.02 -4.79
CA SER A 86 1.91 17.06 -5.83
C SER A 86 0.88 16.98 -6.98
N GLN A 87 0.01 15.98 -7.09
CA GLN A 87 -0.92 15.84 -8.24
C GLN A 87 -2.40 15.59 -7.90
N ALA A 88 -2.80 15.54 -6.62
CA ALA A 88 -4.22 15.48 -6.24
C ALA A 88 -4.97 16.84 -6.29
N ALA A 89 -4.30 17.93 -6.71
CA ALA A 89 -4.92 19.26 -6.85
C ALA A 89 -5.56 19.53 -8.23
N ASP A 90 -5.49 18.59 -9.19
CA ASP A 90 -6.05 18.79 -10.55
C ASP A 90 -7.39 18.08 -10.78
N VAL A 91 -8.06 17.60 -9.73
CA VAL A 91 -9.42 17.05 -9.87
C VAL A 91 -10.44 17.81 -9.02
N ALA A 92 -11.13 18.72 -9.73
CA ALA A 92 -12.39 19.43 -9.44
C ALA A 92 -12.29 20.86 -8.84
N PRO A 93 -13.16 21.80 -9.26
CA PRO A 93 -14.43 21.60 -9.97
C PRO A 93 -14.47 22.20 -11.38
N ALA A 94 -15.22 21.60 -12.29
CA ALA A 94 -15.72 22.34 -13.44
C ALA A 94 -16.77 23.37 -12.93
N PRO A 95 -16.52 24.69 -13.03
CA PRO A 95 -17.56 25.67 -12.77
C PRO A 95 -18.54 25.69 -13.96
N GLY A 96 -19.82 25.86 -13.63
CA GLY A 96 -20.94 25.57 -14.51
C GLY A 96 -21.05 26.45 -15.74
N ARG A 97 -22.14 26.24 -16.48
CA ARG A 97 -22.85 27.33 -17.13
C ARG A 97 -24.34 27.01 -17.18
N ALA A 98 -25.08 27.84 -16.46
CA ALA A 98 -26.49 28.05 -16.63
C ALA A 98 -26.81 28.38 -18.10
N ARG A 99 -27.90 27.81 -18.61
CA ARG A 99 -28.89 28.54 -19.40
C ARG A 99 -30.21 27.79 -19.43
#